data_AF-A0AAD4FAX2-F1
#
_entry.id   AF-A0AAD4FAX2-F1
#
_cell.length_a   1.000
_cell.length_b   1.000
_cell.length_c   1.000
_cell.angle_alpha   90.00
_cell.angle_beta   90.00
_cell.angle_gamma   90.00
#
_symmetry.space_group_name_H-M   'P 1'
#
loop_
_entity.id
_entity.type
_entity.pdbx_description
1 polymer ?
#
loop_
_entity_poly.entity_id
_entity_poly.type
_entity_poly.pdbx_seq_one_letter_code
_entity_poly.pdbx_strand_id
1 'polypeptide(L)'
;MSRGVPSCKLYFVKSEKERSEPDDASFLLPNYGQRLDFNRIRGWLSQCTENHGGDCSAAQWKGTSGRVEDNFPGLEFLRLIDVLNECVVESRVLKPYVALSYVWGLAPNFRLASWSEGEVMRQYGLRDHKYALPRTIQHAMAFVKGIGEQYLWCDALCLRQNDPEDVLRGANAMDMIFERALLTVVAASGHDANSGLPGVEEGSRFMPRYPEDIVPGVQLDAYIELDQVMKYSVHSSRAWTYVIIP
;
A
#
# COMPACT_ATOMS: atom_id res chain seq x y z
N MET A 1 7.47 -2.97 -28.90
CA MET A 1 7.38 -4.15 -28.03
C MET A 1 5.91 -4.49 -27.84
N SER A 2 5.44 -5.59 -28.42
CA SER A 2 4.06 -6.05 -28.29
C SER A 2 3.79 -6.44 -26.83
N ARG A 3 2.86 -5.75 -26.17
CA ARG A 3 2.36 -6.19 -24.86
C ARG A 3 1.54 -7.45 -25.09
N GLY A 4 2.10 -8.61 -24.74
CA GLY A 4 1.37 -9.88 -24.77
C GLY A 4 0.12 -9.79 -23.88
N VAL A 5 -0.95 -10.46 -24.28
CA VAL A 5 -2.21 -10.51 -23.50
C VAL A 5 -1.93 -11.20 -22.16
N PRO A 6 -2.34 -10.65 -21.01
CA PRO A 6 -2.19 -11.31 -19.73
C PRO A 6 -2.92 -12.67 -19.77
N SER A 7 -2.22 -13.73 -19.36
CA SER A 7 -2.82 -15.06 -19.29
C SER A 7 -3.75 -15.11 -18.08
N CYS A 8 -5.05 -15.27 -18.31
CA CYS A 8 -6.03 -15.51 -17.26
C CYS A 8 -6.23 -17.02 -17.09
N LYS A 9 -6.27 -17.51 -15.85
CA LYS A 9 -6.59 -18.90 -15.54
C LYS A 9 -8.04 -18.98 -15.07
N LEU A 10 -8.77 -19.97 -15.56
CA LEU A 10 -10.13 -20.27 -15.15
C LEU A 10 -10.10 -21.29 -14.01
N TYR A 11 -10.93 -21.05 -12.99
CA TYR A 11 -11.03 -21.91 -11.81
C TYR A 11 -12.47 -22.22 -11.49
N PHE A 12 -12.71 -23.42 -10.94
CA PHE A 12 -14.00 -23.80 -10.38
C PHE A 12 -14.09 -23.33 -8.93
N VAL A 13 -15.19 -22.67 -8.58
CA VAL A 13 -15.47 -22.13 -7.26
C VAL A 13 -16.80 -22.72 -6.74
N LYS A 14 -16.84 -23.27 -5.53
CA LYS A 14 -18.08 -23.76 -4.90
C LYS A 14 -19.00 -22.58 -4.60
N SER A 15 -20.28 -22.70 -4.97
CA SER A 15 -21.27 -21.64 -4.81
C SER A 15 -21.43 -21.24 -3.33
N GLU A 16 -21.69 -19.96 -3.08
CA GLU A 16 -21.83 -19.41 -1.72
C GLU A 16 -23.01 -20.06 -0.94
N LYS A 17 -23.96 -20.72 -1.61
CA LYS A 17 -25.16 -21.33 -1.00
C LYS A 17 -24.94 -22.74 -0.43
N GLU A 18 -23.83 -23.41 -0.75
CA GLU A 18 -23.62 -24.83 -0.43
C GLU A 18 -22.40 -25.12 0.45
N ARG A 19 -21.82 -24.10 1.09
CA ARG A 19 -20.72 -24.29 2.05
C ARG A 19 -21.26 -24.68 3.42
N SER A 20 -21.22 -25.98 3.74
CA SER A 20 -21.64 -26.51 5.04
C SER A 20 -20.49 -26.70 6.05
N GLU A 21 -19.21 -26.75 5.65
CA GLU A 21 -18.09 -26.97 6.59
C GLU A 21 -16.78 -26.26 6.17
N PRO A 22 -15.87 -25.92 7.12
CA PRO A 22 -14.68 -25.10 6.86
C PRO A 22 -13.51 -25.85 6.20
N ASP A 23 -13.50 -27.18 6.23
CA ASP A 23 -12.34 -28.02 5.88
C ASP A 23 -12.54 -28.88 4.60
N ASP A 24 -13.54 -28.55 3.78
CA ASP A 24 -13.78 -29.26 2.51
C ASP A 24 -12.71 -28.85 1.47
N ALA A 25 -11.60 -29.59 1.48
CA ALA A 25 -10.43 -29.43 0.63
C ALA A 25 -10.77 -29.61 -0.85
N SER A 26 -11.31 -28.56 -1.46
CA SER A 26 -11.36 -28.36 -2.90
C SER A 26 -10.64 -27.04 -3.19
N PHE A 27 -9.88 -26.98 -4.29
CA PHE A 27 -9.01 -25.86 -4.67
C PHE A 27 -9.80 -24.59 -5.04
N LEU A 28 -10.56 -24.06 -4.08
CA LEU A 28 -11.39 -22.88 -4.23
C LEU A 28 -10.53 -21.67 -3.89
N LEU A 29 -10.44 -20.73 -4.84
CA LEU A 29 -9.82 -19.43 -4.62
C LEU A 29 -10.28 -18.83 -3.27
N PRO A 30 -9.42 -18.07 -2.57
CA PRO A 30 -9.84 -17.37 -1.37
C PRO A 30 -11.05 -16.49 -1.71
N ASN A 31 -12.16 -16.66 -0.99
CA ASN A 31 -13.28 -15.74 -1.14
C ASN A 31 -12.82 -14.38 -0.61
N TYR A 32 -12.58 -13.42 -1.52
CA TYR A 32 -12.26 -12.05 -1.15
C TYR A 32 -13.57 -11.29 -1.03
N GLY A 33 -13.98 -11.04 0.21
CA GLY A 33 -15.12 -10.16 0.50
C GLY A 33 -14.94 -8.76 -0.11
N GLN A 34 -16.02 -8.00 -0.15
CA GLN A 34 -16.00 -6.60 -0.61
C GLN A 34 -15.02 -5.73 0.18
N ARG A 35 -14.81 -6.08 1.46
CA ARG A 35 -13.84 -5.42 2.34
C ARG A 35 -12.61 -6.27 2.57
N LEU A 36 -11.49 -5.57 2.75
CA LEU A 36 -10.22 -6.13 3.16
C LEU A 36 -10.31 -6.63 4.60
N ASP A 37 -9.78 -7.82 4.86
CA ASP A 37 -9.69 -8.37 6.21
C ASP A 37 -8.45 -7.82 6.92
N PHE A 38 -8.64 -6.74 7.68
CA PHE A 38 -7.58 -6.14 8.49
C PHE A 38 -7.05 -7.09 9.57
N ASN A 39 -7.85 -8.05 10.07
CA ASN A 39 -7.38 -9.01 11.07
C ASN A 39 -6.35 -9.96 10.47
N ARG A 40 -6.60 -10.43 9.24
CA ARG A 40 -5.67 -11.28 8.50
C ARG A 40 -4.34 -10.59 8.26
N ILE A 41 -4.37 -9.31 7.88
CA ILE A 41 -3.15 -8.52 7.65
C ILE A 41 -2.37 -8.30 8.95
N ARG A 42 -3.07 -7.97 10.05
CA ARG A 42 -2.44 -7.88 11.37
C ARG A 42 -1.80 -9.20 11.79
N GLY A 43 -2.45 -10.33 11.49
CA GLY A 43 -1.90 -11.66 11.71
C GLY A 43 -0.60 -11.91 10.93
N TRP A 44 -0.57 -11.57 9.64
CA TRP A 44 0.66 -11.65 8.84
C TRP A 44 1.77 -10.74 9.36
N LEU A 45 1.43 -9.53 9.77
CA LEU A 45 2.39 -8.58 10.32
C LEU A 45 2.97 -9.07 11.67
N SER A 46 2.12 -9.62 12.54
CA SER A 46 2.56 -10.27 13.79
C SER A 46 3.51 -11.43 13.49
N GLN A 47 3.21 -12.29 12.51
CA GLN A 47 4.12 -13.36 12.10
C GLN A 47 5.47 -12.81 11.62
N CYS A 48 5.50 -11.76 10.79
CA CYS A 48 6.74 -11.14 10.35
C CYS A 48 7.57 -10.56 11.51
N THR A 49 6.92 -9.89 12.45
CA THR A 49 7.60 -9.20 13.57
C THR A 49 7.97 -10.15 14.72
N GLU A 50 7.33 -11.31 14.84
CA GLU A 50 7.56 -12.28 15.91
C GLU A 50 8.41 -13.47 15.48
N ASN A 51 8.27 -13.95 14.25
CA ASN A 51 8.80 -15.25 13.85
C ASN A 51 10.00 -15.16 12.89
N HIS A 52 10.17 -14.06 12.15
CA HIS A 52 11.22 -13.96 11.14
C HIS A 52 12.56 -13.40 11.67
N GLY A 53 12.63 -12.97 12.94
CA GLY A 53 13.88 -12.55 13.58
C GLY A 53 14.66 -11.52 12.75
N GLY A 54 15.98 -11.72 12.60
CA GLY A 54 16.86 -10.82 11.86
C GLY A 54 16.65 -10.82 10.34
N ASP A 55 15.93 -11.80 9.79
CA ASP A 55 15.67 -11.90 8.34
C ASP A 55 14.57 -10.93 7.88
N CYS A 56 13.90 -10.26 8.82
CA CYS A 56 12.85 -9.29 8.53
C CYS A 56 13.14 -7.93 9.17
N SER A 57 13.23 -6.89 8.35
CA SER A 57 13.36 -5.50 8.81
C SER A 57 12.23 -5.09 9.76
N ALA A 58 11.04 -5.71 9.63
CA ALA A 58 9.91 -5.45 10.52
C ALA A 58 10.21 -5.81 11.99
N ALA A 59 11.01 -6.86 12.23
CA ALA A 59 11.38 -7.27 13.59
C ALA A 59 12.33 -6.26 14.27
N GLN A 60 13.04 -5.44 13.48
CA GLN A 60 13.92 -4.39 13.97
C GLN A 60 13.14 -3.27 14.70
N TRP A 61 11.81 -3.19 14.50
CA TRP A 61 10.93 -2.23 15.17
C TRP A 61 10.61 -2.56 16.64
N LYS A 62 10.97 -3.76 17.11
CA LYS A 62 10.81 -4.12 18.53
C LYS A 62 11.87 -3.45 19.38
N GLY A 63 11.48 -2.42 20.12
CA GLY A 63 12.36 -1.73 21.08
C GLY A 63 13.29 -0.69 20.46
N THR A 64 13.05 -0.27 19.21
CA THR A 64 13.88 0.71 18.52
C THR A 64 13.60 2.12 19.01
N SER A 65 14.61 2.73 19.59
CA SER A 65 14.72 4.17 19.78
C SER A 65 16.03 4.61 19.13
N GLY A 66 15.97 4.99 17.86
CA GLY A 66 17.12 5.43 17.06
C GLY A 66 16.90 6.81 16.47
N ARG A 67 17.99 7.49 16.08
CA ARG A 67 17.90 8.75 15.34
C ARG A 67 17.72 8.46 13.86
N VAL A 68 17.00 9.33 13.16
CA VAL A 68 16.82 9.21 11.71
C VAL A 68 18.17 9.27 11.00
N GLU A 69 19.05 10.18 11.37
CA GLU A 69 20.37 10.35 10.73
C GLU A 69 21.24 9.08 10.76
N ASP A 70 21.16 8.28 11.83
CA ASP A 70 21.93 7.04 11.98
C ASP A 70 21.44 5.94 11.02
N ASN A 71 20.18 6.02 10.62
CA ASN A 71 19.54 5.03 9.77
C ASN A 71 19.48 5.52 8.33
N PHE A 72 19.22 6.80 8.10
CA PHE A 72 19.09 7.40 6.79
C PHE A 72 20.19 8.46 6.59
N PRO A 73 21.41 8.06 6.19
CA PRO A 73 22.50 8.99 5.96
C PRO A 73 22.08 10.12 4.99
N GLY A 74 22.28 11.36 5.42
CA GLY A 74 21.89 12.54 4.64
C GLY A 74 20.47 13.06 4.90
N LEU A 75 19.68 12.39 5.75
CA LEU A 75 18.39 12.90 6.23
C LEU A 75 18.50 13.29 7.72
N GLU A 76 18.18 14.55 8.02
CA GLU A 76 18.09 15.05 9.41
C GLU A 76 16.80 14.60 10.10
N PHE A 77 15.74 14.43 9.33
CA PHE A 77 14.43 13.99 9.76
C PHE A 77 13.77 13.18 8.65
N LEU A 78 12.80 12.35 9.04
CA LEU A 78 11.91 11.68 8.11
C LEU A 78 10.54 12.33 8.21
N ARG A 79 10.02 12.79 7.07
CA ARG A 79 8.66 13.31 6.97
C ARG A 79 7.70 12.15 6.82
N LEU A 80 6.64 12.14 7.64
CA LEU A 80 5.65 11.08 7.70
C LEU A 80 4.25 11.69 7.77
N ILE A 81 3.25 10.98 7.27
CA ILE A 81 1.84 11.30 7.51
C ILE A 81 1.44 10.61 8.80
N ASP A 82 1.02 11.40 9.80
CA ASP A 82 0.33 10.90 10.98
C ASP A 82 -1.14 10.71 10.64
N VAL A 83 -1.56 9.45 10.45
CA VAL A 83 -2.93 9.13 10.00
C VAL A 83 -3.97 9.30 11.10
N LEU A 84 -3.54 9.39 12.37
CA LEU A 84 -4.44 9.63 13.50
C LEU A 84 -4.73 11.11 13.66
N ASN A 85 -3.70 11.94 13.51
CA ASN A 85 -3.81 13.40 13.57
C ASN A 85 -4.11 14.06 12.22
N GLU A 86 -4.18 13.28 11.14
CA GLU A 86 -4.41 13.75 9.76
C GLU A 86 -3.51 14.94 9.40
N CYS A 87 -2.21 14.80 9.65
CA CYS A 87 -1.22 15.83 9.36
C CYS A 87 0.12 15.24 8.93
N VAL A 88 0.98 16.08 8.39
CA VAL A 88 2.37 15.74 8.05
C VAL A 88 3.27 16.13 9.22
N VAL A 89 4.20 15.25 9.59
CA VAL A 89 5.12 15.48 10.71
C VAL A 89 6.55 15.21 10.28
N GLU A 90 7.49 15.99 10.79
CA GLU A 90 8.92 15.73 10.67
C GLU A 90 9.40 15.08 11.96
N SER A 91 9.91 13.86 11.85
CA SER A 91 10.43 13.10 12.99
C SER A 91 11.93 12.97 12.88
N ARG A 92 12.66 13.37 13.93
CA ARG A 92 14.10 13.12 14.09
C ARG A 92 14.39 11.78 14.75
N VAL A 93 13.37 11.19 15.38
CA VAL A 93 13.40 9.86 15.98
C VAL A 93 12.75 8.88 15.02
N LEU A 94 13.32 7.69 14.91
CA LEU A 94 12.70 6.61 14.15
C LEU A 94 11.33 6.25 14.72
N LYS A 95 10.36 6.07 13.83
CA LYS A 95 9.02 5.59 14.15
C LYS A 95 8.66 4.48 13.19
N PRO A 96 7.99 3.39 13.61
CA PRO A 96 7.45 2.41 12.69
C PRO A 96 6.49 3.09 11.71
N TYR A 97 6.62 2.78 10.43
CA TYR A 97 5.79 3.35 9.38
C TYR A 97 5.51 2.35 8.27
N VAL A 98 4.41 2.58 7.58
CA VAL A 98 4.05 1.87 6.35
C VAL A 98 4.45 2.73 5.16
N ALA A 99 5.05 2.13 4.13
CA ALA A 99 5.35 2.85 2.89
C ALA A 99 4.27 2.60 1.83
N LEU A 100 3.96 3.60 1.01
CA LEU A 100 3.06 3.48 -0.14
C LEU A 100 3.86 3.58 -1.44
N SER A 101 3.78 2.53 -2.25
CA SER A 101 4.33 2.50 -3.61
C SER A 101 3.18 2.53 -4.62
N TYR A 102 3.06 3.64 -5.35
CA TYR A 102 1.95 3.87 -6.28
C TYR A 102 2.41 4.69 -7.48
N VAL A 103 1.53 4.87 -8.46
CA VAL A 103 1.77 5.71 -9.64
C VAL A 103 0.97 6.99 -9.56
N TRP A 104 1.57 8.11 -9.94
CA TRP A 104 0.88 9.40 -9.96
C TRP A 104 -0.07 9.54 -11.16
N GLY A 105 0.34 8.99 -12.31
CA GLY A 105 -0.37 9.16 -13.58
C GLY A 105 -0.42 10.61 -14.06
N LEU A 106 -1.36 10.91 -14.94
CA LEU A 106 -1.62 12.27 -15.47
C LEU A 106 -2.69 13.03 -14.70
N ALA A 107 -3.31 12.38 -13.70
CA ALA A 107 -4.37 12.99 -12.92
C ALA A 107 -3.82 14.11 -12.02
N PRO A 108 -4.59 15.19 -11.79
CA PRO A 108 -4.28 16.16 -10.75
C PRO A 108 -4.08 15.44 -9.41
N ASN A 109 -3.00 15.79 -8.73
CA ASN A 109 -2.66 15.21 -7.44
C ASN A 109 -2.11 16.30 -6.53
N PHE A 110 -2.68 16.39 -5.34
CA PHE A 110 -2.13 17.24 -4.29
C PHE A 110 -0.76 16.70 -3.87
N ARG A 111 0.22 17.61 -3.79
CA ARG A 111 1.60 17.33 -3.43
C ARG A 111 2.08 18.35 -2.41
N LEU A 112 2.96 17.93 -1.52
CA LEU A 112 3.62 18.83 -0.60
C LEU A 112 4.47 19.83 -1.38
N ALA A 113 4.26 21.10 -1.06
CA ALA A 113 5.09 22.19 -1.54
C ALA A 113 5.40 23.15 -0.39
N SER A 114 6.47 23.95 -0.52
CA SER A 114 6.90 24.87 0.55
C SER A 114 5.79 25.78 1.06
N TRP A 115 4.88 26.21 0.17
CA TRP A 115 3.79 27.13 0.52
C TRP A 115 2.61 26.45 1.23
N SER A 116 2.41 25.14 1.05
CA SER A 116 1.34 24.38 1.70
C SER A 116 1.80 23.63 2.95
N GLU A 117 3.11 23.61 3.22
CA GLU A 117 3.73 22.87 4.32
C GLU A 117 3.14 23.23 5.69
N GLY A 118 3.07 24.52 6.02
CA GLY A 118 2.51 24.97 7.29
C GLY A 118 1.04 24.56 7.49
N GLU A 119 0.26 24.47 6.41
CA GLU A 119 -1.13 24.04 6.46
C GLU A 119 -1.25 22.55 6.73
N VAL A 120 -0.50 21.71 5.99
CA VAL A 120 -0.59 20.25 6.10
C VAL A 120 0.09 19.69 7.34
N MET A 121 1.05 20.43 7.92
CA MET A 121 1.71 20.04 9.17
C MET A 121 0.91 20.37 10.43
N ARG A 122 -0.06 21.29 10.33
CA ARG A 122 -1.00 21.55 11.42
C ARG A 122 -1.83 20.30 11.69
N GLN A 123 -2.14 20.02 12.95
CA GLN A 123 -3.05 18.94 13.32
C GLN A 123 -4.38 19.08 12.54
N TYR A 124 -4.83 17.99 11.92
CA TYR A 124 -5.97 17.93 10.99
C TYR A 124 -5.81 18.73 9.69
N GLY A 125 -4.60 19.19 9.37
CA GLY A 125 -4.33 19.97 8.16
C GLY A 125 -4.62 19.23 6.86
N LEU A 126 -4.42 17.91 6.81
CA LEU A 126 -4.76 17.09 5.65
C LEU A 126 -6.28 16.96 5.45
N ARG A 127 -7.08 17.13 6.51
CA ARG A 127 -8.55 17.09 6.43
C ARG A 127 -9.11 18.26 5.62
N ASP A 128 -8.50 19.43 5.74
CA ASP A 128 -8.87 20.62 4.97
C ASP A 128 -8.61 20.41 3.47
N HIS A 129 -7.65 19.55 3.12
CA HIS A 129 -7.28 19.18 1.76
C HIS A 129 -7.88 17.85 1.29
N LYS A 130 -8.86 17.28 2.02
CA LYS A 130 -9.41 15.92 1.75
C LYS A 130 -9.84 15.69 0.29
N TYR A 131 -10.47 16.68 -0.34
CA TYR A 131 -10.94 16.55 -1.72
C TYR A 131 -9.84 16.70 -2.77
N ALA A 132 -8.73 17.35 -2.42
CA ALA A 132 -7.55 17.48 -3.28
C ALA A 132 -6.60 16.29 -3.12
N LEU A 133 -6.62 15.62 -1.96
CA LEU A 133 -5.81 14.45 -1.70
C LEU A 133 -6.18 13.29 -2.65
N PRO A 134 -5.19 12.66 -3.30
CA PRO A 134 -5.47 11.54 -4.17
C PRO A 134 -6.13 10.38 -3.43
N ARG A 135 -7.10 9.73 -4.08
CA ARG A 135 -7.86 8.61 -3.49
C ARG A 135 -6.97 7.47 -3.00
N THR A 136 -5.88 7.17 -3.71
CA THR A 136 -4.92 6.14 -3.31
C THR A 136 -4.24 6.48 -1.98
N ILE A 137 -3.90 7.75 -1.75
CA ILE A 137 -3.32 8.20 -0.47
C ILE A 137 -4.38 8.15 0.64
N GLN A 138 -5.61 8.59 0.36
CA GLN A 138 -6.71 8.51 1.35
C GLN A 138 -6.97 7.06 1.79
N HIS A 139 -7.05 6.12 0.84
CA HIS A 139 -7.21 4.71 1.17
C HIS A 139 -5.96 4.16 1.89
N ALA A 140 -4.75 4.59 1.54
CA ALA A 140 -3.55 4.18 2.26
C ALA A 140 -3.59 4.65 3.73
N MET A 141 -4.01 5.90 3.99
CA MET A 141 -4.20 6.40 5.35
C MET A 141 -5.24 5.56 6.12
N ALA A 142 -6.38 5.26 5.50
CA ALA A 142 -7.41 4.41 6.08
C ALA A 142 -6.91 2.99 6.34
N PHE A 143 -6.10 2.43 5.44
CA PHE A 143 -5.48 1.12 5.60
C PHE A 143 -4.54 1.08 6.80
N VAL A 144 -3.62 2.05 6.90
CA VAL A 144 -2.64 2.15 8.00
C VAL A 144 -3.37 2.24 9.34
N LYS A 145 -4.40 3.09 9.41
CA LYS A 145 -5.27 3.17 10.59
C LYS A 145 -5.99 1.84 10.89
N GLY A 146 -6.46 1.14 9.86
CA GLY A 146 -7.19 -0.12 9.98
C GLY A 146 -6.34 -1.29 10.51
N ILE A 147 -5.03 -1.29 10.23
CA ILE A 147 -4.10 -2.29 10.78
C ILE A 147 -3.55 -1.91 12.16
N GLY A 148 -3.90 -0.74 12.69
CA GLY A 148 -3.46 -0.28 14.02
C GLY A 148 -2.13 0.49 14.02
N GLU A 149 -1.64 0.88 12.85
CA GLU A 149 -0.42 1.67 12.69
C GLU A 149 -0.74 3.17 12.57
N GLN A 150 0.26 4.02 12.79
CA GLN A 150 0.06 5.47 12.82
C GLN A 150 0.72 6.23 11.67
N TYR A 151 1.89 5.79 11.20
CA TYR A 151 2.68 6.57 10.26
C TYR A 151 2.67 5.96 8.87
N LEU A 152 2.44 6.81 7.87
CA LEU A 152 2.49 6.48 6.46
C LEU A 152 3.56 7.33 5.78
N TRP A 153 4.37 6.71 4.94
CA TRP A 153 5.28 7.41 4.04
C TRP A 153 4.79 7.31 2.59
N CYS A 154 4.73 8.44 1.88
CA CYS A 154 4.57 8.47 0.43
C CYS A 154 5.31 9.66 -0.18
N ASP A 155 5.87 9.49 -1.37
CA ASP A 155 6.69 10.50 -2.04
C ASP A 155 5.99 11.86 -2.19
N ALA A 156 4.71 11.88 -2.59
CA ALA A 156 3.97 13.10 -2.85
C ALA A 156 3.77 14.02 -1.63
N LEU A 157 3.73 13.47 -0.41
CA LEU A 157 3.50 14.24 0.82
C LEU A 157 4.69 14.24 1.79
N CYS A 158 5.62 13.30 1.63
CA CYS A 158 6.80 13.22 2.48
C CYS A 158 8.02 13.90 1.85
N LEU A 159 8.00 14.18 0.54
CA LEU A 159 9.02 14.97 -0.13
C LEU A 159 8.40 16.28 -0.63
N ARG A 160 9.13 17.38 -0.47
CA ARG A 160 8.70 18.69 -0.95
C ARG A 160 8.96 18.80 -2.45
N GLN A 161 7.89 18.72 -3.25
CA GLN A 161 7.99 18.48 -4.69
C GLN A 161 8.46 19.68 -5.52
N ASN A 162 8.39 20.88 -4.97
CA ASN A 162 8.91 22.11 -5.58
C ASN A 162 10.34 22.43 -5.13
N ASP A 163 10.99 21.53 -4.37
CA ASP A 163 12.34 21.68 -3.83
C ASP A 163 13.24 20.55 -4.39
N PRO A 164 14.04 20.84 -5.42
CA PRO A 164 14.87 19.82 -6.07
C PRO A 164 15.87 19.15 -5.12
N GLU A 165 16.35 19.85 -4.09
CA GLU A 165 17.30 19.30 -3.13
C GLU A 165 16.60 18.33 -2.18
N ASP A 166 15.39 18.66 -1.72
CA ASP A 166 14.59 17.75 -0.89
C ASP A 166 14.20 16.48 -1.65
N VAL A 167 13.77 16.62 -2.91
CA VAL A 167 13.46 15.48 -3.78
C VAL A 167 14.70 14.62 -4.03
N LEU A 168 15.86 15.23 -4.29
CA LEU A 168 17.09 14.50 -4.54
C LEU A 168 17.56 13.72 -3.30
N ARG A 169 17.53 14.34 -2.11
CA ARG A 169 17.85 13.66 -0.85
C ARG A 169 16.89 12.49 -0.59
N GLY A 170 15.60 12.70 -0.79
CA GLY A 170 14.59 11.65 -0.66
C GLY A 170 14.77 10.52 -1.67
N ALA A 171 15.10 10.83 -2.93
CA ALA A 171 15.37 9.84 -3.96
C ALA A 171 16.61 9.00 -3.65
N ASN A 172 17.67 9.61 -3.11
CA ASN A 172 18.89 8.91 -2.70
C ASN A 172 18.69 8.00 -1.48
N ALA A 173 17.66 8.25 -0.67
CA ALA A 173 17.31 7.43 0.50
C ALA A 173 16.12 6.50 0.25
N MET A 174 15.57 6.48 -0.97
CA MET A 174 14.31 5.81 -1.28
C MET A 174 14.39 4.29 -1.08
N ASP A 175 15.54 3.70 -1.42
CA ASP A 175 15.84 2.29 -1.18
C ASP A 175 15.71 1.93 0.31
N MET A 176 16.40 2.69 1.16
CA MET A 176 16.37 2.56 2.61
C MET A 176 14.99 2.81 3.20
N ILE A 177 14.21 3.74 2.64
CA ILE A 177 12.85 4.03 3.09
C ILE A 177 11.94 2.83 2.85
N PHE A 178 12.02 2.20 1.69
CA PHE A 178 11.21 1.00 1.42
C PHE A 178 11.72 -0.21 2.21
N GLU A 179 13.03 -0.40 2.32
CA GLU A 179 13.64 -1.52 3.04
C GLU A 179 13.31 -1.53 4.53
N ARG A 180 13.26 -0.34 5.17
CA ARG A 180 13.02 -0.21 6.62
C ARG A 180 11.57 0.03 7.00
N ALA A 181 10.67 0.14 6.03
CA ALA A 181 9.24 0.20 6.32
C ALA A 181 8.77 -1.09 7.01
N LEU A 182 7.78 -0.96 7.89
CA LEU A 182 7.14 -2.10 8.55
C LEU A 182 6.49 -3.04 7.52
N LEU A 183 5.86 -2.44 6.51
CA LEU A 183 5.39 -3.08 5.30
C LEU A 183 5.27 -2.03 4.19
N THR A 184 5.28 -2.48 2.94
CA THR A 184 5.03 -1.63 1.78
C THR A 184 3.70 -2.01 1.12
N VAL A 185 2.78 -1.03 1.01
CA VAL A 185 1.54 -1.16 0.25
C VAL A 185 1.82 -0.82 -1.21
N VAL A 186 1.62 -1.79 -2.10
CA VAL A 186 1.82 -1.60 -3.54
C VAL A 186 0.47 -1.45 -4.25
N ALA A 187 0.20 -0.26 -4.79
CA ALA A 187 -1.02 0.04 -5.55
C ALA A 187 -0.91 -0.42 -7.02
N ALA A 188 -0.70 -1.72 -7.24
CA ALA A 188 -0.41 -2.29 -8.57
C ALA A 188 -1.59 -2.23 -9.56
N SER A 189 -2.83 -2.26 -9.05
CA SER A 189 -4.04 -2.23 -9.88
C SER A 189 -4.41 -0.84 -10.39
N GLY A 190 -3.75 0.21 -9.92
CA GLY A 190 -4.04 1.59 -10.29
C GLY A 190 -3.25 2.08 -11.52
N HIS A 191 -3.84 3.02 -12.25
CA HIS A 191 -3.19 3.71 -13.36
C HIS A 191 -2.72 5.12 -12.98
N ASP A 192 -3.23 5.67 -11.88
CA ASP A 192 -2.94 7.01 -11.38
C ASP A 192 -3.14 7.13 -9.86
N ALA A 193 -2.90 8.33 -9.34
CA ALA A 193 -3.01 8.64 -7.92
C ALA A 193 -4.44 8.53 -7.37
N ASN A 194 -5.47 8.53 -8.23
CA ASN A 194 -6.88 8.53 -7.87
C ASN A 194 -7.57 7.18 -8.05
N SER A 195 -6.83 6.15 -8.46
CA SER A 195 -7.35 4.79 -8.66
C SER A 195 -7.86 4.16 -7.36
N GLY A 196 -7.28 4.52 -6.22
CA GLY A 196 -7.66 3.97 -4.92
C GLY A 196 -7.10 2.56 -4.67
N LEU A 197 -7.27 2.08 -3.43
CA LEU A 197 -6.97 0.71 -3.03
C LEU A 197 -8.25 -0.14 -2.93
N PRO A 198 -8.35 -1.26 -3.66
CA PRO A 198 -9.52 -2.15 -3.63
C PRO A 198 -9.75 -2.79 -2.24
N GLY A 199 -10.98 -2.69 -1.74
CA GLY A 199 -11.45 -3.31 -0.50
C GLY A 199 -11.11 -2.57 0.78
N VAL A 200 -10.36 -1.46 0.73
CA VAL A 200 -10.11 -0.64 1.92
C VAL A 200 -11.38 0.08 2.38
N GLU A 201 -12.16 0.60 1.44
CA GLU A 201 -13.47 1.20 1.69
C GLU A 201 -14.57 0.34 1.08
N GLU A 202 -15.78 0.46 1.61
CA GLU A 202 -16.92 -0.25 1.04
C GLU A 202 -17.18 0.22 -0.40
N GLY A 203 -17.33 -0.75 -1.30
CA GLY A 203 -17.50 -0.48 -2.73
C GLY A 203 -16.21 -0.08 -3.46
N SER A 204 -15.05 0.03 -2.79
CA SER A 204 -13.79 0.32 -3.49
C SER A 204 -13.22 -0.89 -4.24
N ARG A 205 -13.69 -2.10 -3.92
CA ARG A 205 -13.36 -3.32 -4.67
C ARG A 205 -14.34 -3.51 -5.83
N PHE A 206 -13.92 -3.09 -7.02
CA PHE A 206 -14.62 -3.47 -8.23
C PHE A 206 -14.05 -4.79 -8.77
N MET A 207 -14.65 -5.91 -8.37
CA MET A 207 -14.50 -7.18 -9.09
C MET A 207 -15.82 -7.52 -9.77
N PRO A 208 -15.93 -7.35 -11.09
CA PRO A 208 -17.03 -7.96 -11.82
C PRO A 208 -16.81 -9.47 -11.77
N ARG A 209 -17.52 -10.14 -10.84
CA ARG A 209 -17.65 -11.59 -10.89
C ARG A 209 -18.62 -11.89 -12.03
N TYR A 210 -18.18 -12.68 -13.00
CA TYR A 210 -19.07 -13.30 -13.98
C TYR A 210 -19.14 -14.80 -13.67
N PRO A 211 -19.72 -15.19 -12.51
CA PRO A 211 -19.81 -16.58 -12.18
C PRO A 211 -20.83 -17.21 -13.12
N GLU A 212 -20.35 -18.02 -14.06
CA GLU A 212 -21.21 -18.89 -14.83
C GLU A 212 -21.42 -20.16 -14.01
N ASP A 213 -22.67 -20.46 -13.66
CA ASP A 213 -23.04 -21.73 -13.02
C ASP A 213 -22.87 -22.84 -14.07
N ILE A 214 -21.85 -23.68 -13.90
CA ILE A 214 -21.61 -24.81 -14.82
C ILE A 214 -22.51 -25.98 -14.43
N VAL A 215 -22.65 -26.23 -13.12
CA VAL A 215 -23.58 -27.19 -12.51
C VAL A 215 -24.07 -26.60 -11.18
N PRO A 216 -25.22 -27.07 -10.65
CA PRO A 216 -25.67 -26.66 -9.32
C PRO A 216 -24.53 -26.82 -8.29
N GLY A 217 -24.19 -25.74 -7.60
CA GLY A 217 -23.14 -25.74 -6.59
C GLY A 217 -21.74 -25.37 -7.08
N VAL A 218 -21.49 -25.25 -8.39
CA VAL A 218 -20.15 -24.97 -8.95
C VAL A 218 -20.19 -23.83 -9.98
N GLN A 219 -19.42 -22.79 -9.70
CA GLN A 219 -19.26 -21.60 -10.52
C GLN A 219 -17.88 -21.59 -11.20
N LEU A 220 -17.81 -21.02 -12.40
CA LEU A 220 -16.54 -20.70 -13.05
C LEU A 220 -16.15 -19.26 -12.74
N ASP A 221 -14.92 -19.04 -12.27
CA ASP A 221 -14.39 -17.69 -12.09
C ASP A 221 -13.00 -17.54 -12.73
N ALA A 222 -12.67 -16.31 -13.10
CA ALA A 222 -11.44 -15.95 -13.79
C ALA A 222 -10.48 -15.29 -12.80
N TYR A 223 -9.28 -15.86 -12.64
CA TYR A 223 -8.28 -15.33 -11.72
C TYR A 223 -6.98 -14.98 -12.43
N ILE A 224 -6.52 -13.75 -12.17
CA ILE A 224 -5.24 -13.25 -12.64
C ILE A 224 -4.25 -13.37 -11.49
N GLU A 225 -3.18 -14.13 -11.72
CA GLU A 225 -2.11 -14.32 -10.73
C GLU A 225 -1.40 -13.01 -10.40
N LEU A 226 -0.92 -12.88 -9.16
CA LEU A 226 -0.23 -11.67 -8.70
C LEU A 226 0.94 -11.30 -9.60
N ASP A 227 1.74 -12.27 -10.03
CA ASP A 227 2.88 -12.05 -10.93
C ASP A 227 2.44 -11.44 -12.27
N GLN A 228 1.28 -11.86 -12.79
CA GLN A 228 0.71 -11.29 -14.01
C GLN A 228 0.22 -9.86 -13.75
N VAL A 229 -0.50 -9.62 -12.65
CA VAL A 229 -0.94 -8.26 -12.26
C VAL A 229 0.26 -7.33 -12.15
N MET A 230 1.32 -7.76 -11.47
CA MET A 230 2.54 -6.98 -11.30
C MET A 230 3.23 -6.74 -12.65
N LYS A 231 3.45 -7.78 -13.45
CA LYS A 231 4.13 -7.69 -14.76
C LYS A 231 3.46 -6.71 -15.73
N TYR A 232 2.14 -6.65 -15.74
CA TYR A 232 1.38 -5.79 -16.65
C TYR A 232 0.90 -4.47 -16.03
N SER A 233 1.17 -4.24 -14.75
CA SER A 233 0.82 -2.99 -14.08
C SER A 233 1.55 -1.78 -14.68
N VAL A 234 0.95 -0.59 -14.56
CA VAL A 234 1.67 0.67 -14.84
C VAL A 234 2.79 0.87 -13.82
N HIS A 235 2.56 0.41 -12.59
CA HIS A 235 3.52 0.45 -11.50
C HIS A 235 4.85 -0.18 -11.87
N SER A 236 4.88 -1.40 -12.41
CA SER A 236 6.12 -2.12 -12.75
C SER A 236 7.01 -1.43 -13.80
N SER A 237 6.49 -0.46 -14.54
CA SER A 237 7.28 0.35 -15.49
C SER A 237 8.13 1.45 -14.83
N ARG A 238 8.01 1.64 -13.50
CA ARG A 238 8.70 2.71 -12.76
C ARG A 238 10.05 2.24 -12.22
N ALA A 239 11.00 3.17 -12.10
CA ALA A 239 12.37 2.84 -11.70
C ALA A 239 12.49 2.25 -10.28
N TRP A 240 11.61 2.63 -9.36
CA TRP A 240 11.67 2.22 -7.95
C TRP A 240 10.94 0.90 -7.64
N THR A 241 10.36 0.22 -8.63
CA THR A 241 9.70 -1.08 -8.42
C THR A 241 10.69 -2.23 -8.25
N TYR A 242 11.93 -2.05 -8.70
CA TYR A 242 13.00 -3.05 -8.61
C TYR A 242 13.67 -3.12 -7.22
N VAL A 243 13.31 -2.22 -6.30
CA VAL A 243 13.78 -2.23 -4.90
C VAL A 243 13.03 -3.29 -4.06
N ILE A 244 11.84 -3.71 -4.50
CA ILE A 244 10.93 -4.56 -3.70
C ILE A 244 11.22 -6.06 -3.88
N ILE A 245 12.22 -6.45 -4.69
CA ILE A 245 12.55 -7.86 -4.94
C ILE A 245 14.06 -8.08 -4.98
N PRO A 246 14.61 -8.80 -3.99
CA PRO A 246 15.52 -9.92 -4.24
C PRO A 246 14.82 -11.27 -3.98
#